data_AF-A0A126QYE1-F1
#
_entry.id   AF-A0A126QYE1-F1
#
_cell.length_a   1.000
_cell.length_b   1.000
_cell.length_c   1.000
_cell.angle_alpha   90.00
_cell.angle_beta   90.00
_cell.angle_gamma   90.00
#
_symmetry.space_group_name_H-M   'P 1'
#
loop_
_entity.id
_entity.type
_entity.pdbx_description
1 polymer ?
#
loop_
_entity_poly.entity_id
_entity_poly.type
_entity_poly.pdbx_seq_one_letter_code
_entity_poly.pdbx_strand_id
1 'polypeptide(L)'
;MEHVTNNIMPGKSIIIQSDYISQGAKFYDSFVNALKELKEIISSKVEKIVHNEEKSSTQLVLDIKESFESIEDILAKSPLYEDEYFTFSSIKDMSFYILDDKSLYAHLEMILDLITNFIDIIQIKKSNSRDYVEKQEEFSLFLSKYEQKFYTEISKPSEYYDERTLGEITNSLLDL
;
A
#
# COMPACT_ATOMS: atom_id res chain seq x y z
N MET A 1 -37.47 -32.15 -35.08
CA MET A 1 -37.29 -31.75 -33.66
C MET A 1 -36.22 -32.64 -33.10
N GLU A 2 -34.97 -32.19 -33.16
CA GLU A 2 -33.84 -32.91 -32.56
C GLU A 2 -33.65 -32.40 -31.14
N HIS A 3 -33.77 -33.31 -30.17
CA HIS A 3 -33.36 -33.07 -28.80
C HIS A 3 -31.83 -33.09 -28.74
N VAL A 4 -31.22 -31.92 -28.58
CA VAL A 4 -29.81 -31.82 -28.20
C VAL A 4 -29.72 -31.95 -26.68
N THR A 5 -29.28 -33.12 -26.22
CA THR A 5 -28.86 -33.34 -24.84
C THR A 5 -27.44 -32.80 -24.67
N ASN A 6 -27.30 -31.69 -23.93
CA ASN A 6 -26.01 -31.20 -23.48
C ASN A 6 -25.45 -32.12 -22.39
N ASN A 7 -24.46 -32.95 -22.76
CA ASN A 7 -23.61 -33.66 -21.81
C ASN A 7 -22.65 -32.66 -21.14
N ILE A 8 -22.91 -32.33 -19.88
CA ILE A 8 -21.94 -31.64 -19.03
C ILE A 8 -20.93 -32.68 -18.52
N MET A 9 -19.66 -32.57 -18.96
CA MET A 9 -18.57 -33.38 -18.39
C MET A 9 -18.24 -32.90 -16.97
N PRO A 10 -18.32 -33.77 -15.94
CA PRO A 10 -17.91 -33.44 -14.58
C PRO A 10 -16.38 -33.60 -14.48
N GLY A 11 -15.65 -32.49 -14.32
CA GLY A 11 -14.21 -32.56 -14.04
C GLY A 11 -13.37 -31.34 -14.41
N LYS A 12 -13.81 -30.49 -15.34
CA LYS A 12 -13.02 -29.32 -15.77
C LYS A 12 -13.21 -28.05 -14.92
N SER A 13 -14.31 -27.95 -14.16
CA SER A 13 -14.61 -26.75 -13.37
C SER A 13 -13.80 -26.62 -12.07
N ILE A 14 -13.31 -27.73 -11.52
CA ILE A 14 -12.67 -27.76 -10.19
C ILE A 14 -11.17 -27.41 -10.29
N ILE A 15 -10.52 -27.77 -11.41
CA ILE A 15 -9.08 -27.61 -11.60
C ILE A 15 -8.70 -26.13 -11.82
N ILE A 16 -9.52 -25.38 -12.57
CA ILE A 16 -9.27 -23.95 -12.82
C ILE A 16 -9.41 -23.14 -11.52
N GLN A 17 -10.40 -23.50 -10.68
CA GLN A 17 -10.60 -22.86 -9.38
C GLN A 17 -9.46 -23.18 -8.41
N SER A 18 -8.98 -24.43 -8.36
CA SER A 18 -7.85 -24.80 -7.49
C SER A 18 -6.53 -24.15 -7.91
N ASP A 19 -6.29 -24.02 -9.22
CA ASP A 19 -5.07 -23.38 -9.73
C ASP A 19 -5.08 -21.87 -9.47
N TYR A 20 -6.23 -21.20 -9.65
CA TYR A 20 -6.42 -19.78 -9.29
C TYR A 20 -6.25 -19.55 -7.78
N ILE A 21 -6.81 -20.43 -6.95
CA ILE A 21 -6.67 -20.36 -5.48
C ILE A 21 -5.20 -20.58 -5.07
N SER A 22 -4.48 -21.50 -5.71
CA SER A 22 -3.08 -21.78 -5.39
C SER A 22 -2.12 -20.67 -5.88
N GLN A 23 -2.39 -20.06 -7.03
CA GLN A 23 -1.63 -18.90 -7.53
C GLN A 23 -1.92 -17.66 -6.68
N GLY A 24 -3.17 -17.46 -6.28
CA GLY A 24 -3.56 -16.42 -5.33
C GLY A 24 -2.85 -16.57 -3.98
N ALA A 25 -2.79 -17.78 -3.43
CA ALA A 25 -2.08 -18.05 -2.18
C ALA A 25 -0.57 -17.72 -2.24
N LYS A 26 0.12 -18.12 -3.32
CA LYS A 26 1.54 -17.80 -3.54
C LYS A 26 1.78 -16.31 -3.75
N PHE A 27 0.87 -15.63 -4.47
CA PHE A 27 0.88 -14.18 -4.61
C PHE A 27 0.78 -13.51 -3.24
N TYR A 28 -0.14 -13.96 -2.37
CA TYR A 28 -0.30 -13.41 -1.02
C TYR A 28 0.92 -13.58 -0.15
N ASP A 29 1.52 -14.77 -0.16
CA ASP A 29 2.72 -15.00 0.64
C ASP A 29 3.88 -14.13 0.15
N SER A 30 4.05 -13.99 -1.17
CA SER A 30 5.08 -13.10 -1.74
C SER A 30 4.86 -11.64 -1.34
N PHE A 31 3.63 -11.14 -1.43
CA PHE A 31 3.29 -9.77 -1.11
C PHE A 31 3.45 -9.45 0.38
N VAL A 32 2.92 -10.31 1.27
CA VAL A 32 3.07 -10.14 2.72
C VAL A 32 4.53 -10.25 3.15
N ASN A 33 5.31 -11.15 2.54
CA ASN A 33 6.73 -11.25 2.83
C ASN A 33 7.48 -9.99 2.39
N ALA A 34 7.19 -9.45 1.20
CA ALA A 34 7.80 -8.20 0.74
C ALA A 34 7.48 -7.02 1.67
N LEU A 35 6.23 -6.92 2.16
CA LEU A 35 5.85 -5.91 3.16
C LEU A 35 6.60 -6.09 4.50
N LYS A 36 6.78 -7.34 4.95
CA LYS A 36 7.55 -7.65 6.17
C LYS A 36 9.02 -7.29 6.00
N GLU A 37 9.62 -7.62 4.86
CA GLU A 37 11.00 -7.26 4.53
C GLU A 37 11.16 -5.74 4.52
N LEU A 38 10.26 -4.99 3.88
CA LEU A 38 10.25 -3.53 3.92
C LEU A 38 10.16 -3.01 5.36
N LYS A 39 9.24 -3.54 6.17
CA LYS A 39 9.11 -3.19 7.59
C LYS A 39 10.41 -3.45 8.36
N GLU A 40 11.07 -4.57 8.13
CA GLU A 40 12.35 -4.92 8.76
C GLU A 40 13.48 -4.00 8.31
N ILE A 41 13.55 -3.66 7.02
CA ILE A 41 14.52 -2.71 6.46
C ILE A 41 14.37 -1.35 7.11
N ILE A 42 13.15 -0.83 7.20
CA ILE A 42 12.90 0.47 7.85
C ILE A 42 13.18 0.35 9.35
N SER A 43 12.67 -0.66 10.05
CA SER A 43 12.82 -0.84 11.51
C SER A 43 14.28 -0.98 11.94
N SER A 44 15.06 -1.82 11.25
CA SER A 44 16.48 -2.07 11.58
C SER A 44 17.41 -0.91 11.22
N LYS A 45 16.88 0.10 10.53
CA LYS A 45 17.70 1.18 9.97
C LYS A 45 17.17 2.58 10.29
N VAL A 46 15.99 2.78 10.89
CA VAL A 46 15.55 4.08 11.44
C VAL A 46 16.60 4.63 12.42
N GLU A 47 17.11 3.81 13.35
CA GLU A 47 18.20 4.24 14.25
C GLU A 47 19.49 4.61 13.48
N LYS A 48 19.87 3.83 12.46
CA LYS A 48 21.09 4.09 11.66
C LYS A 48 20.96 5.32 10.76
N ILE A 49 19.76 5.57 10.23
CA ILE A 49 19.38 6.74 9.45
C ILE A 49 19.44 7.99 10.32
N VAL A 50 18.83 7.93 11.51
CA VAL A 50 18.81 9.04 12.48
C VAL A 50 20.22 9.34 13.01
N HIS A 51 21.09 8.33 13.14
CA HIS A 51 22.47 8.47 13.62
C HIS A 51 23.53 8.72 12.53
N ASN A 52 23.12 8.97 11.29
CA ASN A 52 23.89 9.65 10.24
C ASN A 52 25.20 8.98 9.77
N GLU A 53 25.16 7.66 9.52
CA GLU A 53 26.21 6.98 8.74
C GLU A 53 26.07 7.32 7.24
N GLU A 54 26.68 8.43 6.78
CA GLU A 54 26.39 9.08 5.49
C GLU A 54 26.34 8.16 4.25
N LYS A 55 27.33 7.27 4.07
CA LYS A 55 27.33 6.33 2.93
C LYS A 55 26.30 5.22 3.04
N SER A 56 25.98 4.79 4.25
CA SER A 56 24.95 3.79 4.54
C SER A 56 23.55 4.35 4.24
N SER A 57 23.33 5.65 4.52
CA SER A 57 22.04 6.31 4.36
C SER A 57 21.52 6.41 2.92
N THR A 58 22.39 6.59 1.92
CA THR A 58 21.95 6.80 0.51
C THR A 58 21.54 5.49 -0.14
N GLN A 59 22.38 4.44 -0.01
CA GLN A 59 22.03 3.12 -0.55
C GLN A 59 20.76 2.58 0.11
N LEU A 60 20.62 2.80 1.41
CA LEU A 60 19.43 2.44 2.15
C LEU A 60 18.14 3.11 1.63
N VAL A 61 18.17 4.41 1.36
CA VAL A 61 17.01 5.10 0.77
C VAL A 61 16.64 4.46 -0.56
N LEU A 62 17.61 4.14 -1.40
CA LEU A 62 17.38 3.44 -2.66
C LEU A 62 16.74 2.07 -2.43
N ASP A 63 17.30 1.26 -1.54
CA ASP A 63 16.76 -0.08 -1.20
C ASP A 63 15.29 0.00 -0.73
N ILE A 64 14.95 1.01 0.09
CA ILE A 64 13.58 1.24 0.58
C ILE A 64 12.67 1.63 -0.59
N LYS A 65 13.09 2.58 -1.43
CA LYS A 65 12.29 3.03 -2.58
C LYS A 65 12.06 1.90 -3.57
N GLU A 66 13.10 1.13 -3.90
CA GLU A 66 12.99 -0.05 -4.77
C GLU A 66 12.03 -1.11 -4.18
N SER A 67 12.06 -1.30 -2.86
CA SER A 67 11.13 -2.21 -2.18
C SER A 67 9.68 -1.74 -2.32
N PHE A 68 9.41 -0.44 -2.13
CA PHE A 68 8.08 0.12 -2.34
C PHE A 68 7.59 -0.04 -3.78
N GLU A 69 8.42 0.29 -4.78
CA GLU A 69 8.08 0.12 -6.20
C GLU A 69 7.77 -1.34 -6.53
N SER A 70 8.61 -2.27 -6.05
CA SER A 70 8.39 -3.71 -6.24
C SER A 70 7.06 -4.19 -5.66
N ILE A 71 6.70 -3.70 -4.46
CA ILE A 71 5.44 -4.05 -3.79
C ILE A 71 4.24 -3.48 -4.54
N GLU A 72 4.32 -2.23 -5.02
CA GLU A 72 3.27 -1.62 -5.84
C GLU A 72 3.07 -2.38 -7.15
N ASP A 73 4.15 -2.76 -7.82
CA ASP A 73 4.15 -3.58 -9.04
C ASP A 73 3.50 -4.95 -8.85
N ILE A 74 3.58 -5.50 -7.64
CA ILE A 74 2.90 -6.75 -7.26
C ILE A 74 1.40 -6.46 -7.11
N LEU A 75 1.01 -5.42 -6.37
CA LEU A 75 -0.39 -5.04 -6.15
C LEU A 75 -1.12 -4.68 -7.44
N ALA A 76 -0.50 -3.90 -8.33
CA ALA A 76 -1.08 -3.46 -9.59
C ALA A 76 -1.48 -4.63 -10.51
N LYS A 77 -0.88 -5.81 -10.33
CA LYS A 77 -1.19 -7.03 -11.09
C LYS A 77 -2.35 -7.82 -10.50
N SER A 78 -2.96 -7.36 -9.40
CA SER A 78 -4.00 -8.07 -8.67
C SER A 78 -5.30 -7.27 -8.58
N PRO A 79 -6.28 -7.53 -9.47
CA PRO A 79 -7.57 -6.85 -9.45
C PRO A 79 -8.38 -7.05 -8.15
N LEU A 80 -8.03 -8.05 -7.34
CA LEU A 80 -8.70 -8.33 -6.08
C LEU A 80 -8.31 -7.34 -4.96
N TYR A 81 -7.29 -6.50 -5.19
CA TYR A 81 -6.68 -5.62 -4.20
C TYR A 81 -6.65 -4.17 -4.67
N GLU A 82 -7.67 -3.75 -5.42
CA GLU A 82 -7.76 -2.38 -5.94
C GLU A 82 -7.78 -1.35 -4.80
N ASP A 83 -8.59 -1.58 -3.76
CA ASP A 83 -8.66 -0.67 -2.59
C ASP A 83 -7.31 -0.60 -1.86
N GLU A 84 -6.63 -1.74 -1.70
CA GLU A 84 -5.32 -1.80 -1.04
C GLU A 84 -4.20 -1.24 -1.91
N TYR A 85 -4.33 -1.30 -3.23
CA TYR A 85 -3.43 -0.63 -4.16
C TYR A 85 -3.45 0.88 -3.91
N PHE A 86 -4.63 1.52 -3.91
CA PHE A 86 -4.73 2.96 -3.65
C PHE A 86 -4.21 3.34 -2.27
N THR A 87 -4.54 2.53 -1.27
CA THR A 87 -4.05 2.71 0.09
C THR A 87 -2.52 2.63 0.16
N PHE A 88 -1.93 1.62 -0.47
CA PHE A 88 -0.49 1.44 -0.49
C PHE A 88 0.23 2.55 -1.27
N SER A 89 -0.33 3.00 -2.40
CA SER A 89 0.24 4.12 -3.16
C SER A 89 0.28 5.40 -2.34
N SER A 90 -0.75 5.71 -1.53
CA SER A 90 -0.68 6.86 -0.61
C SER A 90 0.45 6.73 0.42
N ILE A 91 0.60 5.55 1.03
CA ILE A 91 1.71 5.27 1.95
C ILE A 91 3.06 5.42 1.24
N LYS A 92 3.19 4.91 0.01
CA LYS A 92 4.40 5.04 -0.82
C LYS A 92 4.75 6.50 -1.07
N ASP A 93 3.79 7.31 -1.50
CA ASP A 93 4.02 8.71 -1.85
C ASP A 93 4.48 9.53 -0.63
N MET A 94 3.81 9.37 0.52
CA MET A 94 4.25 9.98 1.78
C MET A 94 5.67 9.53 2.16
N SER A 95 5.97 8.24 1.98
CA SER A 95 7.28 7.68 2.28
C SER A 95 8.36 8.27 1.38
N PHE A 96 8.09 8.38 0.08
CA PHE A 96 9.04 8.91 -0.89
C PHE A 96 9.38 10.36 -0.59
N TYR A 97 8.36 11.16 -0.26
CA TYR A 97 8.55 12.53 0.16
C TYR A 97 9.48 12.64 1.38
N ILE A 98 9.25 11.82 2.41
CA ILE A 98 10.09 11.78 3.62
C ILE A 98 11.52 11.32 3.27
N LEU A 99 11.66 10.34 2.38
CA LEU A 99 12.96 9.76 2.02
C LEU A 99 13.81 10.69 1.14
N ASP A 100 13.20 11.67 0.46
CA ASP A 100 13.91 12.67 -0.35
C ASP A 100 14.52 13.82 0.46
N ASP A 101 14.09 14.02 1.71
CA ASP A 101 14.62 15.06 2.60
C ASP A 101 15.07 14.44 3.93
N LYS A 102 16.38 14.37 4.14
CA LYS A 102 17.00 13.83 5.36
C LYS A 102 16.48 14.49 6.64
N SER A 103 16.06 15.75 6.59
CA SER A 103 15.52 16.44 7.77
C SER A 103 14.18 15.86 8.23
N LEU A 104 13.49 15.11 7.37
CA LEU A 104 12.19 14.50 7.65
C LEU A 104 12.29 13.06 8.17
N TYR A 105 13.49 12.48 8.25
CA TYR A 105 13.67 11.07 8.64
C TYR A 105 13.12 10.72 10.02
N ALA A 106 12.96 11.70 10.91
CA ALA A 106 12.27 11.52 12.20
C ALA A 106 10.80 11.06 12.04
N HIS A 107 10.20 11.21 10.86
CA HIS A 107 8.83 10.79 10.55
C HIS A 107 8.73 9.36 9.98
N LEU A 108 9.83 8.62 9.83
CA LEU A 108 9.79 7.24 9.34
C LEU A 108 9.05 6.27 10.28
N GLU A 109 8.96 6.59 11.58
CA GLU A 109 8.17 5.81 12.54
C GLU A 109 6.68 5.79 12.17
N MET A 110 6.15 6.91 11.68
CA MET A 110 4.78 6.98 11.17
C MET A 110 4.56 6.05 9.97
N ILE A 111 5.55 5.94 9.08
CA ILE A 111 5.49 5.02 7.93
C ILE A 111 5.52 3.56 8.41
N LEU A 112 6.33 3.25 9.43
CA LEU A 112 6.37 1.91 10.04
C LEU A 112 5.02 1.51 10.64
N ASP A 113 4.34 2.43 11.31
CA ASP A 113 3.01 2.20 11.86
C ASP A 113 2.01 1.88 10.75
N LEU A 114 2.01 2.68 9.67
CA LEU A 114 1.14 2.48 8.51
C LEU A 114 1.39 1.12 7.85
N ILE A 115 2.65 0.76 7.57
CA ILE A 115 2.99 -0.55 6.98
C ILE A 115 2.57 -1.70 7.89
N THR A 116 2.78 -1.56 9.20
CA THR A 116 2.41 -2.60 10.17
C THR A 116 0.91 -2.86 10.15
N ASN A 117 0.09 -1.81 10.25
CA ASN A 117 -1.36 -1.94 10.23
C ASN A 117 -1.86 -2.43 8.86
N PHE A 118 -1.23 -2.00 7.77
CA PHE A 118 -1.56 -2.49 6.43
C PHE A 118 -1.28 -3.98 6.27
N ILE A 119 -0.18 -4.51 6.81
CA ILE A 119 0.09 -5.96 6.82
C ILE A 119 -1.06 -6.72 7.50
N ASP A 120 -1.59 -6.22 8.61
CA ASP A 120 -2.68 -6.86 9.35
C ASP A 120 -3.96 -6.91 8.50
N ILE A 121 -4.30 -5.83 7.81
CA ILE A 121 -5.43 -5.77 6.86
C ILE A 121 -5.32 -6.86 5.79
N ILE A 122 -4.16 -6.97 5.15
CA ILE A 122 -3.93 -7.94 4.09
C ILE A 122 -4.05 -9.37 4.62
N GLN A 123 -3.55 -9.64 5.83
CA GLN A 123 -3.69 -10.96 6.46
C GLN A 123 -5.15 -11.30 6.78
N ILE A 124 -5.94 -10.32 7.25
CA ILE A 124 -7.36 -10.49 7.52
C ILE A 124 -8.12 -10.77 6.22
N LYS A 125 -7.85 -10.01 5.14
CA LYS A 125 -8.42 -10.26 3.82
C LYS A 125 -8.10 -11.65 3.30
N LYS A 126 -6.83 -12.07 3.39
CA LYS A 126 -6.38 -13.41 3.00
C LYS A 126 -7.12 -14.52 3.74
N SER A 127 -7.41 -14.32 5.02
CA SER A 127 -8.16 -15.28 5.84
C SER A 127 -9.64 -15.38 5.48
N ASN A 128 -10.14 -14.54 4.56
CA ASN A 128 -11.56 -14.37 4.25
C ASN A 128 -12.40 -14.12 5.52
N SER A 129 -11.85 -13.36 6.47
CA SER A 129 -12.55 -13.02 7.70
C SER A 129 -13.74 -12.12 7.40
N ARG A 130 -14.84 -12.32 8.13
CA ARG A 130 -16.02 -11.44 8.07
C ARG A 130 -15.71 -10.04 8.60
N ASP A 131 -14.68 -9.92 9.43
CA ASP A 131 -14.29 -8.68 10.08
C ASP A 131 -13.43 -7.79 9.17
N TYR A 132 -13.10 -8.24 7.95
CA TYR A 132 -12.27 -7.48 7.01
C TYR A 132 -12.83 -6.08 6.73
N VAL A 133 -14.13 -5.96 6.49
CA VAL A 133 -14.76 -4.66 6.15
C VAL A 133 -14.60 -3.67 7.31
N GLU A 134 -14.91 -4.10 8.54
CA GLU A 134 -14.76 -3.27 9.74
C GLU A 134 -13.30 -2.84 9.94
N LYS A 135 -12.36 -3.77 9.78
CA LYS A 135 -10.93 -3.45 9.93
C LYS A 135 -10.40 -2.55 8.81
N GLN A 136 -10.90 -2.71 7.58
CA GLN A 136 -10.56 -1.82 6.48
C GLN A 136 -11.07 -0.40 6.73
N GLU A 137 -12.29 -0.24 7.29
CA GLU A 137 -12.84 1.06 7.68
C GLU A 137 -12.01 1.69 8.81
N GLU A 138 -11.67 0.94 9.86
CA GLU A 138 -10.79 1.40 10.94
C GLU A 138 -9.43 1.88 10.40
N PHE A 139 -8.83 1.11 9.49
CA PHE A 139 -7.55 1.46 8.89
C PHE A 139 -7.65 2.67 7.96
N SER A 140 -8.76 2.82 7.23
CA SER A 140 -8.99 3.99 6.36
C SER A 140 -9.06 5.29 7.18
N LEU A 141 -9.74 5.26 8.34
CA LEU A 141 -9.76 6.38 9.28
C LEU A 141 -8.37 6.66 9.87
N PHE A 142 -7.64 5.60 10.21
CA PHE A 142 -6.26 5.70 10.68
C PHE A 142 -5.35 6.36 9.64
N LEU A 143 -5.38 5.89 8.39
CA LEU A 143 -4.64 6.47 7.26
C LEU A 143 -4.98 7.94 7.06
N SER A 144 -6.28 8.27 7.00
CA SER A 144 -6.74 9.65 6.80
C SER A 144 -6.18 10.63 7.84
N LYS A 145 -6.06 10.18 9.10
CA LYS A 145 -5.45 10.98 10.17
C LYS A 145 -3.96 11.23 9.93
N TYR A 146 -3.23 10.23 9.44
CA TYR A 146 -1.81 10.36 9.13
C TYR A 146 -1.57 11.18 7.86
N GLU A 147 -2.42 11.04 6.83
CA GLU A 147 -2.40 11.89 5.64
C GLU A 147 -2.63 13.35 6.02
N GLN A 148 -3.65 13.62 6.84
CA GLN A 148 -3.91 14.98 7.32
C GLN A 148 -2.68 15.55 8.03
N LYS A 149 -2.09 14.80 8.97
CA LYS A 149 -0.86 15.22 9.66
C LYS A 149 0.29 15.46 8.68
N PHE A 150 0.48 14.57 7.70
CA PHE A 150 1.51 14.70 6.68
C PHE A 150 1.35 16.01 5.91
N TYR A 151 0.16 16.30 5.40
CA TYR A 151 -0.06 17.50 4.61
C TYR A 151 0.03 18.79 5.42
N THR A 152 -0.35 18.78 6.70
CA THR A 152 -0.34 19.98 7.54
C THR A 152 1.01 20.27 8.21
N GLU A 153 1.78 19.24 8.56
CA GLU A 153 2.97 19.38 9.41
C GLU A 153 4.29 18.99 8.72
N ILE A 154 4.24 18.10 7.71
CA ILE A 154 5.44 17.48 7.12
C ILE A 154 5.67 18.00 5.71
N SER A 155 4.63 17.96 4.87
CA SER A 155 4.71 18.41 3.50
C SER A 155 4.83 19.94 3.48
N LYS A 156 5.87 20.44 2.84
CA LYS A 156 5.95 21.85 2.49
C LYS A 156 4.98 22.11 1.34
N PRO A 157 4.15 23.16 1.44
CA PRO A 157 3.38 23.63 0.30
C PRO A 157 4.33 23.86 -0.88
N SER A 158 3.94 23.41 -2.06
CA SER A 158 4.67 23.72 -3.30
C SER A 158 4.90 25.22 -3.39
N GLU A 159 6.05 25.65 -3.93
CA GLU A 159 6.24 27.07 -4.29
C GLU A 159 5.21 27.54 -5.33
N TYR A 160 4.58 26.60 -6.02
CA TYR A 160 3.47 26.79 -6.97
C TYR A 160 2.09 26.54 -6.34
N TYR A 161 2.01 26.34 -5.02
CA TYR A 161 0.75 26.20 -4.30
C TYR A 161 -0.01 27.53 -4.39
N ASP A 162 -1.01 27.56 -5.25
CA ASP A 162 -1.94 28.66 -5.39
C ASP A 162 -3.27 28.26 -4.75
N GLU A 163 -3.52 28.81 -3.57
CA GLU A 163 -4.73 28.62 -2.78
C GLU A 163 -5.99 28.97 -3.59
N ARG A 164 -5.85 29.90 -4.54
CA ARG A 164 -6.93 30.27 -5.46
C ARG A 164 -7.24 29.15 -6.45
N THR A 165 -6.24 28.57 -7.12
CA THR A 165 -6.43 27.45 -8.05
C THR A 165 -7.05 26.24 -7.33
N LEU A 166 -6.61 25.96 -6.11
CA LEU A 166 -7.18 24.88 -5.28
C LEU A 166 -8.62 25.18 -4.87
N GLY A 167 -8.93 26.43 -4.52
CA GLY A 167 -10.31 26.88 -4.28
C GLY A 167 -11.19 26.77 -5.53
N GLU A 168 -10.66 27.10 -6.71
CA GLU A 168 -11.37 26.96 -7.99
C GLU A 168 -11.66 25.47 -8.32
N ILE A 169 -10.71 24.57 -8.08
CA ILE A 169 -10.91 23.11 -8.23
C ILE A 169 -11.95 22.61 -7.23
N THR A 170 -11.84 22.99 -5.95
CA THR A 170 -12.73 22.52 -4.89
C THR A 170 -14.17 22.98 -5.12
N ASN A 171 -14.37 24.23 -5.52
CA ASN A 171 -15.70 24.75 -5.87
C ASN A 171 -16.27 24.03 -7.10
N SER A 172 -15.44 23.74 -8.10
CA SER A 172 -15.87 23.00 -9.29
C SER A 172 -16.30 21.56 -8.98
N LEU A 173 -15.73 20.93 -7.94
CA LEU A 173 -16.11 19.59 -7.47
C LEU A 173 -17.37 19.60 -6.59
N LEU A 174 -17.63 20.68 -5.86
CA LEU A 174 -18.79 20.85 -4.98
C LEU A 174 -20.05 21.35 -5.71
N ASP A 175 -19.89 21.94 -6.89
CA ASP A 175 -20.99 22.35 -7.78
C ASP A 175 -21.51 21.21 -8.70
N LEU A 176 -21.08 19.95 -8.48
CA LEU A 176 -21.56 18.73 -9.15
C LEU A 176 -22.58 17.96 -8.28
#